data_AF-A0A6I3M5H7-F1
#
_entry.id   AF-A0A6I3M5H7-F1
#
_cell.length_a   1.000
_cell.length_b   1.000
_cell.length_c   1.000
_cell.angle_alpha   90.00
_cell.angle_beta   90.00
_cell.angle_gamma   90.00
#
_symmetry.space_group_name_H-M   'P 1'
#
loop_
_entity.id
_entity.type
_entity.pdbx_description
1 polymer ?
#
loop_
_entity_poly.entity_id
_entity_poly.type
_entity_poly.pdbx_seq_one_letter_code
_entity_poly.pdbx_strand_id
1 'polypeptide(L)'
;MDPGEVGIEITPILEAGTLEPEFAAQLDALLRRTCHLARALTGAEQAALKLWVGEDASQARKYFSLSAKYAAFRDFRVDPRGHGLHGMKIPPGEVIRLTDAEVVAHPLFTGFGPFAATHPPMRGWLATSVCGDDGRIYGLLQLSDKSGGREFDESDEANIRELAALIGETLDALRLAAQRPA
;
A
#
# COMPACT_ATOMS: atom_id res chain seq x y z
N MET A 1 19.92 -6.43 0.33
CA MET A 1 19.31 -5.20 0.87
C MET A 1 19.98 -4.04 0.17
N ASP A 2 19.19 -3.19 -0.47
CA ASP A 2 19.67 -1.97 -1.13
C ASP A 2 20.07 -0.94 -0.04
N PRO A 3 21.31 -0.46 0.00
CA PRO A 3 21.79 0.43 1.07
C PRO A 3 21.16 1.84 1.06
N GLY A 4 20.33 2.19 0.07
CA GLY A 4 19.61 3.47 -0.03
C GLY A 4 18.15 3.46 0.47
N GLU A 5 17.70 2.37 1.08
CA GLU A 5 16.31 2.19 1.49
C GLU A 5 15.96 2.91 2.80
N VAL A 6 14.89 3.71 2.79
CA VAL A 6 14.25 4.28 3.98
C VAL A 6 12.88 3.62 4.14
N GLY A 7 12.89 2.32 4.47
CA GLY A 7 11.66 1.59 4.77
C GLY A 7 11.05 2.09 6.08
N ILE A 8 9.78 2.50 6.07
CA ILE A 8 9.06 2.98 7.25
C ILE A 8 7.97 1.99 7.59
N GLU A 9 8.14 1.34 8.72
CA GLU A 9 7.01 0.71 9.38
C GLU A 9 6.17 1.81 10.03
N ILE A 10 5.12 2.24 9.32
CA ILE A 10 3.99 2.90 9.97
C ILE A 10 3.16 1.77 10.53
N THR A 11 3.62 1.16 11.63
CA THR A 11 2.79 0.18 12.33
C THR A 11 1.46 0.88 12.60
N PRO A 12 0.33 0.35 12.09
CA PRO A 12 -0.96 0.84 12.50
C PRO A 12 -1.01 0.78 14.02
N ILE A 13 -1.59 1.81 14.64
CA ILE A 13 -2.16 1.64 15.96
C ILE A 13 -3.32 0.65 15.74
N LEU A 14 -3.06 -0.65 15.83
CA LEU A 14 -4.06 -1.48 16.46
C LEU A 14 -4.09 -1.01 17.91
N GLU A 15 -5.28 -0.75 18.45
CA GLU A 15 -5.41 -0.93 19.89
C GLU A 15 -4.84 -2.32 20.20
N ALA A 16 -3.87 -2.38 21.11
CA ALA A 16 -3.26 -3.63 21.50
C ALA A 16 -4.37 -4.62 21.90
N GLY A 17 -4.52 -5.73 21.17
CA GLY A 17 -5.41 -6.82 21.57
C GLY A 17 -6.33 -7.46 20.50
N THR A 18 -6.31 -7.05 19.23
CA THR A 18 -7.28 -7.59 18.22
C THR A 18 -6.78 -8.78 17.39
N LEU A 19 -5.47 -9.02 17.30
CA LEU A 19 -4.88 -10.12 16.51
C LEU A 19 -3.82 -10.87 17.31
N GLU A 20 -3.70 -12.17 17.07
CA GLU A 20 -2.62 -13.00 17.62
C GLU A 20 -1.25 -12.42 17.22
N PRO A 21 -0.29 -12.29 18.16
CA PRO A 21 0.99 -11.60 17.91
C PRO A 21 1.80 -12.18 16.75
N GLU A 22 1.78 -13.50 16.56
CA GLU A 22 2.50 -14.15 15.47
C GLU A 22 1.89 -13.81 14.10
N PHE A 23 0.56 -13.86 13.99
CA PHE A 23 -0.16 -13.50 12.78
C PHE A 23 0.04 -12.03 12.42
N ALA A 24 -0.01 -11.16 13.42
CA ALA A 24 0.33 -9.75 13.29
C ALA A 24 1.72 -9.54 12.67
N ALA A 25 2.74 -10.22 13.19
CA ALA A 25 4.11 -10.11 12.69
C ALA A 25 4.27 -10.65 11.25
N GLN A 26 3.54 -11.73 10.90
CA GLN A 26 3.51 -12.26 9.53
C GLN A 26 2.92 -11.25 8.54
N LEU A 27 1.82 -10.57 8.91
CA LEU A 27 1.23 -9.52 8.09
C LEU A 27 2.17 -8.32 7.92
N ASP A 28 2.85 -7.89 8.99
CA ASP A 28 3.81 -6.78 8.91
C ASP A 28 5.01 -7.12 8.00
N ALA A 29 5.50 -8.36 8.07
CA ALA A 29 6.54 -8.83 7.16
C ALA A 29 6.08 -8.87 5.70
N LEU A 30 4.83 -9.31 5.45
CA LEU A 30 4.22 -9.35 4.12
C LEU A 30 4.06 -7.93 3.55
N LEU A 31 3.51 -7.00 4.34
CA LEU A 31 3.36 -5.59 4.00
C LEU A 31 4.69 -4.97 3.57
N ARG A 32 5.72 -5.11 4.41
CA ARG A 32 7.06 -4.58 4.16
C ARG A 32 7.65 -5.13 2.87
N ARG A 33 7.65 -6.47 2.71
CA ARG A 33 8.21 -7.12 1.52
C ARG A 33 7.47 -6.70 0.24
N THR A 34 6.15 -6.59 0.29
CA THR A 34 5.34 -6.19 -0.87
C THR A 34 5.68 -4.78 -1.32
N CYS A 35 5.72 -3.81 -0.40
CA CYS A 35 6.06 -2.43 -0.75
C CYS A 35 7.48 -2.31 -1.34
N HIS A 36 8.44 -3.08 -0.81
CA HIS A 36 9.82 -3.08 -1.32
C HIS A 36 9.87 -3.64 -2.74
N LEU A 37 9.22 -4.78 -2.98
CA LEU A 37 9.15 -5.40 -4.31
C LEU A 37 8.42 -4.50 -5.31
N ALA A 38 7.30 -3.88 -4.91
CA ALA A 38 6.52 -2.98 -5.76
C ALA A 38 7.37 -1.80 -6.25
N ARG A 39 8.19 -1.20 -5.37
CA ARG A 39 9.14 -0.14 -5.77
C ARG A 39 10.24 -0.66 -6.67
N ALA A 40 10.80 -1.83 -6.38
CA ALA A 40 11.87 -2.40 -7.20
C ALA A 40 11.39 -2.76 -8.61
N LEU A 41 10.19 -3.31 -8.75
CA LEU A 41 9.60 -3.70 -10.04
C LEU A 41 9.22 -2.50 -10.91
N THR A 42 8.73 -1.43 -10.29
CA THR A 42 8.24 -0.25 -11.03
C THR A 42 9.23 0.91 -11.04
N GLY A 43 10.28 0.90 -10.23
CA GLY A 43 11.14 2.07 -10.02
C GLY A 43 10.42 3.25 -9.37
N ALA A 44 9.40 3.00 -8.54
CA ALA A 44 8.73 4.02 -7.73
C ALA A 44 9.57 4.45 -6.52
N GLU A 45 9.52 5.73 -6.19
CA GLU A 45 10.21 6.30 -5.02
C GLU A 45 9.39 6.11 -3.74
N GLN A 46 8.09 5.86 -3.86
CA GLN A 46 7.17 5.64 -2.74
C GLN A 46 6.25 4.46 -3.04
N ALA A 47 6.03 3.60 -2.05
CA ALA A 47 4.96 2.61 -2.06
C ALA A 47 4.28 2.51 -0.71
N ALA A 48 2.98 2.26 -0.71
CA ALA A 48 2.21 1.96 0.47
C ALA A 48 1.25 0.81 0.23
N LEU A 49 1.14 -0.09 1.19
CA LEU A 49 0.14 -1.15 1.19
C LEU A 49 -0.67 -1.02 2.47
N LYS A 50 -1.99 -0.98 2.31
CA LYS A 50 -2.97 -1.04 3.39
C LYS A 50 -3.71 -2.37 3.29
N LEU A 51 -3.84 -3.09 4.40
CA LEU A 51 -4.67 -4.30 4.54
C LEU A 51 -5.75 -4.06 5.60
N TRP A 52 -7.00 -4.44 5.32
CA TRP A 52 -8.05 -4.52 6.34
C TRP A 52 -7.90 -5.85 7.09
N VAL A 53 -7.83 -5.80 8.42
CA VAL A 53 -7.57 -6.96 9.30
C VAL A 53 -8.76 -7.38 10.17
N GLY A 54 -9.95 -6.87 9.85
CA GLY A 54 -11.20 -7.23 10.49
C GLY A 54 -12.39 -6.88 9.61
N GLU A 55 -13.60 -7.07 10.15
CA GLU A 55 -14.84 -6.66 9.47
C GLU A 55 -15.06 -5.14 9.54
N ASP A 56 -14.49 -4.48 10.56
CA ASP A 56 -14.51 -3.03 10.68
C ASP A 56 -13.37 -2.41 9.86
N ALA A 57 -13.72 -1.46 9.00
CA ALA A 57 -12.77 -0.68 8.22
C ALA A 57 -11.78 0.13 9.08
N SER A 58 -12.10 0.35 10.37
CA SER A 58 -11.18 0.93 11.36
C SER A 58 -9.99 0.03 11.69
N GLN A 59 -10.13 -1.28 11.49
CA GLN A 59 -9.09 -2.27 11.72
C GLN A 59 -8.27 -2.45 10.45
N ALA A 60 -7.33 -1.54 10.22
CA ALA A 60 -6.44 -1.58 9.07
C ALA A 60 -4.97 -1.58 9.50
N ARG A 61 -4.17 -2.39 8.81
CA ARG A 61 -2.72 -2.32 8.85
C ARG A 61 -2.16 -1.62 7.63
N LYS A 62 -1.07 -0.87 7.79
CA LYS A 62 -0.45 -0.12 6.70
C LYS A 62 1.07 -0.16 6.80
N TYR A 63 1.76 -0.06 5.67
CA TYR A 63 3.21 0.11 5.61
C TYR A 63 3.56 1.10 4.51
N PHE A 64 4.63 1.88 4.70
CA PHE A 64 5.16 2.81 3.71
C PHE A 64 6.64 2.50 3.43
N SER A 65 6.97 2.18 2.18
CA SER A 65 8.36 2.12 1.74
C SER A 65 8.69 3.42 1.01
N LEU A 66 9.68 4.16 1.52
CA LEU A 66 10.17 5.38 0.89
C LEU A 66 11.62 5.20 0.44
N SER A 67 11.98 5.81 -0.67
CA SER A 67 13.37 5.89 -1.10
C SER A 67 14.16 6.94 -0.29
N ALA A 68 15.49 6.95 -0.48
CA ALA A 68 16.34 8.01 0.04
C ALA A 68 15.89 9.44 -0.36
N LYS A 69 15.23 9.61 -1.52
CA LYS A 69 14.67 10.91 -1.95
C LYS A 69 13.68 11.47 -0.94
N TYR A 70 12.99 10.60 -0.21
CA TYR A 70 11.95 10.95 0.76
C TYR A 70 12.37 10.71 2.21
N ALA A 71 13.68 10.64 2.50
CA ALA A 71 14.20 10.40 3.84
C ALA A 71 13.68 11.38 4.91
N ALA A 72 13.40 12.64 4.54
CA ALA A 72 12.85 13.65 5.44
C ALA A 72 11.44 13.32 5.95
N PHE A 73 10.71 12.42 5.27
CA PHE A 73 9.36 12.01 5.63
C PHE A 73 9.32 10.72 6.45
N ARG A 74 10.48 10.19 6.88
CA ARG A 74 10.59 8.90 7.59
C ARG A 74 9.71 8.79 8.85
N ASP A 75 9.47 9.93 9.49
CA ASP A 75 8.73 10.03 10.75
C ASP A 75 7.26 10.41 10.53
N PHE A 76 6.81 10.56 9.27
CA PHE A 76 5.40 10.83 8.95
C PHE A 76 4.52 9.67 9.43
N ARG A 77 3.40 9.99 10.09
CA ARG A 77 2.40 9.03 10.58
C ARG A 77 1.00 9.56 10.27
N VAL A 78 0.11 8.68 9.82
CA VAL A 78 -1.28 9.02 9.48
C VAL A 78 -2.18 7.82 9.78
N ASP A 79 -3.47 8.11 9.99
CA ASP A 79 -4.51 7.10 10.11
C ASP A 79 -4.46 6.11 8.92
N PRO A 80 -4.39 4.80 9.18
CA PRO A 80 -4.24 3.80 8.14
C PRO A 80 -5.46 3.71 7.21
N ARG A 81 -6.66 4.14 7.64
CA ARG A 81 -7.90 4.04 6.84
C ARG A 81 -7.76 4.69 5.46
N GLY A 82 -7.10 5.85 5.41
CA GLY A 82 -6.96 6.67 4.21
C GLY A 82 -8.30 7.26 3.74
N HIS A 83 -8.25 8.45 3.15
CA HIS A 83 -9.41 9.14 2.57
C HIS A 83 -9.13 9.47 1.10
N GLY A 84 -10.17 9.79 0.32
CA GLY A 84 -10.04 10.12 -1.10
C GLY A 84 -9.43 8.96 -1.90
N LEU A 85 -8.43 9.25 -2.73
CA LEU A 85 -7.70 8.25 -3.51
C LEU A 85 -7.18 7.07 -2.64
N HIS A 86 -6.68 7.36 -1.44
CA HIS A 86 -6.14 6.34 -0.53
C HIS A 86 -7.20 5.42 0.11
N GLY A 87 -8.48 5.79 -0.03
CA GLY A 87 -9.63 5.04 0.47
C GLY A 87 -10.34 4.21 -0.60
N MET A 88 -9.91 4.28 -1.86
CA MET A 88 -10.61 3.62 -2.97
C MET A 88 -10.61 2.09 -2.85
N LYS A 89 -11.69 1.48 -3.34
CA LYS A 89 -11.80 0.04 -3.57
C LYS A 89 -11.84 -0.18 -5.07
N ILE A 90 -10.70 -0.52 -5.64
CA ILE A 90 -10.55 -0.81 -7.07
C ILE A 90 -11.10 -2.24 -7.31
N PRO A 91 -11.89 -2.51 -8.36
CA PRO A 91 -12.32 -3.87 -8.66
C PRO A 91 -11.15 -4.87 -8.79
N PRO A 92 -11.33 -6.15 -8.43
CA PRO A 92 -10.27 -7.15 -8.55
C PRO A 92 -9.68 -7.22 -9.97
N GLY A 93 -8.35 -7.23 -10.08
CA GLY A 93 -7.62 -7.29 -11.36
C GLY A 93 -7.47 -5.95 -12.09
N GLU A 94 -8.19 -4.92 -11.67
CA GLU A 94 -8.07 -3.58 -12.25
C GLU A 94 -6.90 -2.79 -11.64
N VAL A 95 -6.32 -1.91 -12.46
CA VAL A 95 -5.26 -0.99 -12.07
C VAL A 95 -5.67 0.41 -12.48
N ILE A 96 -5.51 1.36 -11.57
CA ILE A 96 -5.66 2.78 -11.88
C ILE A 96 -4.26 3.38 -11.99
N ARG A 97 -4.00 4.07 -13.09
CA ARG A 97 -2.78 4.82 -13.33
C ARG A 97 -3.15 6.27 -13.66
N LEU A 98 -2.59 7.21 -12.90
CA LEU A 98 -2.78 8.64 -13.04
C LEU A 98 -1.42 9.32 -13.10
N THR A 99 -1.27 10.27 -14.02
CA THR A 99 -0.15 11.23 -14.04
C THR A 99 -0.26 12.25 -12.92
N ASP A 100 0.81 13.02 -12.67
CA ASP A 100 0.77 14.11 -11.67
C ASP A 100 -0.37 15.11 -11.92
N ALA A 101 -0.56 15.51 -13.18
CA ALA A 101 -1.64 16.41 -13.57
C ALA A 101 -3.03 15.78 -13.33
N GLU A 102 -3.20 14.50 -13.67
CA GLU A 102 -4.45 13.79 -13.46
C GLU A 102 -4.77 13.57 -11.98
N VAL A 103 -3.75 13.31 -11.15
CA VAL A 103 -3.90 13.24 -9.69
C VAL A 103 -4.47 14.54 -9.15
N VAL A 104 -3.86 15.67 -9.50
CA VAL A 104 -4.30 16.99 -9.01
C VAL A 104 -5.70 17.35 -9.50
N ALA A 105 -6.05 16.92 -10.72
CA ALA A 105 -7.38 17.13 -11.29
C ALA A 105 -8.44 16.14 -10.79
N HIS A 106 -8.05 15.05 -10.13
CA HIS A 106 -8.96 13.98 -9.75
C HIS A 106 -9.94 14.44 -8.65
N PRO A 107 -11.27 14.21 -8.78
CA PRO A 107 -12.26 14.69 -7.81
C PRO A 107 -12.07 14.17 -6.38
N LEU A 108 -11.49 12.98 -6.23
CA LEU A 108 -11.17 12.38 -4.93
C LEU A 108 -9.83 12.85 -4.32
N PHE A 109 -9.06 13.67 -5.03
CA PHE A 109 -7.84 14.26 -4.50
C PHE A 109 -8.16 15.55 -3.74
N THR A 110 -7.87 15.57 -2.44
CA THR A 110 -8.21 16.70 -1.54
C THR A 110 -6.96 17.40 -0.98
N GLY A 111 -5.78 17.16 -1.58
CA GLY A 111 -4.53 17.81 -1.17
C GLY A 111 -4.06 17.46 0.26
N PHE A 112 -4.47 16.31 0.79
CA PHE A 112 -4.09 15.79 2.11
C PHE A 112 -4.56 16.60 3.33
N GLY A 113 -5.38 17.65 3.13
CA GLY A 113 -5.98 18.44 4.21
C GLY A 113 -4.97 18.94 5.24
N PRO A 114 -5.12 18.63 6.55
CA PRO A 114 -4.21 19.11 7.59
C PRO A 114 -2.78 18.56 7.47
N PHE A 115 -2.58 17.49 6.68
CA PHE A 115 -1.28 16.89 6.46
C PHE A 115 -0.56 17.44 5.21
N ALA A 116 -1.12 18.44 4.50
CA ALA A 116 -0.55 18.96 3.26
C ALA A 116 0.93 19.39 3.37
N ALA A 117 1.34 19.91 4.53
CA ALA A 117 2.71 20.35 4.77
C ALA A 117 3.68 19.23 5.18
N THR A 118 3.17 18.07 5.62
CA THR A 118 3.97 16.98 6.21
C THR A 118 3.85 15.67 5.46
N HIS A 119 2.87 15.52 4.57
CA HIS A 119 2.70 14.34 3.72
C HIS A 119 3.75 14.33 2.59
N PRO A 120 4.34 13.17 2.26
CA PRO A 120 5.17 13.03 1.06
C PRO A 120 4.43 13.52 -0.20
N PRO A 121 5.02 14.37 -1.05
CA PRO A 121 4.38 14.77 -2.30
C PRO A 121 3.95 13.55 -3.13
N MET A 122 2.70 13.54 -3.61
CA MET A 122 2.20 12.50 -4.51
C MET A 122 2.33 12.98 -5.94
N ARG A 123 3.24 12.36 -6.70
CA ARG A 123 3.61 12.76 -8.07
C ARG A 123 3.27 11.61 -9.01
N GLY A 124 2.10 11.69 -9.62
CA GLY A 124 1.46 10.54 -10.23
C GLY A 124 1.04 9.48 -9.19
N TRP A 125 0.19 8.56 -9.61
CA TRP A 125 -0.38 7.55 -8.73
C TRP A 125 -0.70 6.29 -9.51
N LEU A 126 -0.20 5.16 -9.01
CA LEU A 126 -0.44 3.84 -9.56
C LEU A 126 -0.97 2.94 -8.46
N ALA A 127 -2.13 2.32 -8.65
CA ALA A 127 -2.74 1.55 -7.58
C ALA A 127 -3.62 0.40 -8.07
N THR A 128 -3.71 -0.62 -7.23
CA THR A 128 -4.58 -1.77 -7.42
C THR A 128 -5.02 -2.33 -6.07
N SER A 129 -6.17 -3.00 -6.07
CA SER A 129 -6.62 -3.74 -4.90
C SER A 129 -5.84 -5.04 -4.75
N VAL A 130 -5.54 -5.43 -3.52
CA VAL A 130 -5.07 -6.78 -3.19
C VAL A 130 -6.30 -7.60 -2.87
N CYS A 131 -6.56 -8.65 -3.65
CA CYS A 131 -7.76 -9.45 -3.57
C CYS A 131 -7.42 -10.94 -3.52
N GLY A 132 -8.18 -11.72 -2.74
CA GLY A 132 -8.13 -13.17 -2.78
C GLY A 132 -8.79 -13.76 -4.03
N ASP A 133 -8.68 -15.07 -4.18
CA ASP A 133 -9.18 -15.84 -5.32
C ASP A 133 -10.71 -15.77 -5.47
N ASP A 134 -11.42 -15.59 -4.35
CA ASP A 134 -12.87 -15.42 -4.31
C ASP A 134 -13.33 -13.97 -4.61
N GLY A 135 -12.39 -13.10 -4.98
CA GLY A 135 -12.63 -11.68 -5.24
C GLY A 135 -12.70 -10.83 -3.98
N ARG A 136 -12.44 -11.39 -2.79
CA ARG A 136 -12.41 -10.63 -1.55
C ARG A 136 -11.28 -9.63 -1.54
N ILE A 137 -11.62 -8.35 -1.39
CA ILE A 137 -10.64 -7.28 -1.27
C ILE A 137 -10.03 -7.26 0.14
N TYR A 138 -8.74 -7.56 0.22
CA TYR A 138 -7.93 -7.45 1.44
C TYR A 138 -7.32 -6.07 1.65
N GLY A 139 -7.02 -5.34 0.58
CA GLY A 139 -6.22 -4.13 0.70
C GLY A 139 -6.12 -3.29 -0.55
N LEU A 140 -5.29 -2.25 -0.46
CA LEU A 140 -4.97 -1.34 -1.56
C LEU A 140 -3.44 -1.11 -1.59
N LEU A 141 -2.81 -1.57 -2.66
CA LEU A 141 -1.41 -1.30 -2.99
C LEU A 141 -1.34 -0.02 -3.83
N GLN A 142 -0.45 0.89 -3.45
CA GLN A 142 -0.32 2.20 -4.08
C GLN A 142 1.15 2.59 -4.21
N LEU A 143 1.48 3.20 -5.34
CA LEU A 143 2.80 3.71 -5.65
C LEU A 143 2.68 5.15 -6.15
N SER A 144 3.71 5.93 -5.88
CA SER A 144 3.79 7.33 -6.29
C SER A 144 5.23 7.69 -6.62
N ASP A 145 5.38 8.71 -7.47
CA ASP A 145 6.64 9.29 -7.90
C ASP A 145 7.55 8.26 -8.57
N LYS A 146 7.33 8.04 -9.86
CA LYS A 146 8.21 7.22 -10.68
C LYS A 146 9.57 7.92 -10.81
N SER A 147 10.64 7.16 -10.57
CA SER A 147 12.02 7.68 -10.56
C SER A 147 12.39 8.39 -11.87
N GLY A 148 13.26 9.40 -11.74
CA GLY A 148 13.75 10.18 -12.88
C GLY A 148 12.72 11.15 -13.48
N GLY A 149 11.61 11.44 -12.79
CA GLY A 149 10.58 12.36 -13.26
C GLY A 149 9.77 11.82 -14.44
N ARG A 150 9.71 10.49 -14.57
CA ARG A 150 8.88 9.81 -15.57
C ARG A 150 7.46 9.63 -15.03
N GLU A 151 6.56 9.24 -15.91
CA GLU A 151 5.23 8.75 -15.54
C GLU A 151 5.26 7.21 -15.46
N PHE A 152 4.29 6.63 -14.73
CA PHE A 152 4.06 5.20 -14.79
C PHE A 152 3.57 4.77 -16.18
N ASP A 153 3.84 3.53 -16.55
CA ASP A 153 3.45 2.95 -17.84
C ASP A 153 2.69 1.62 -17.70
N GLU A 154 2.36 1.00 -18.84
CA GLU A 154 1.62 -0.27 -18.93
C GLU A 154 2.39 -1.45 -18.32
N SER A 155 3.72 -1.42 -18.37
CA SER A 155 4.57 -2.43 -17.73
C SER A 155 4.48 -2.32 -16.21
N ASP A 156 4.46 -1.08 -15.69
CA ASP A 156 4.24 -0.86 -14.26
C ASP A 156 2.88 -1.38 -13.81
N GLU A 157 1.82 -1.13 -14.60
CA GLU A 157 0.49 -1.68 -14.32
C GLU A 157 0.50 -3.22 -14.26
N ALA A 158 1.13 -3.88 -15.24
CA ALA A 158 1.27 -5.33 -15.28
C ALA A 158 2.00 -5.86 -14.03
N ASN A 159 3.14 -5.26 -13.70
CA ASN A 159 3.96 -5.66 -12.55
C ASN A 159 3.20 -5.57 -11.23
N ILE A 160 2.46 -4.48 -10.98
CA ILE A 160 1.74 -4.33 -9.71
C ILE A 160 0.49 -5.22 -9.64
N ARG A 161 -0.15 -5.51 -10.78
CA ARG A 161 -1.29 -6.41 -10.88
C ARG A 161 -0.88 -7.84 -10.51
N GLU A 162 0.20 -8.33 -11.11
CA GLU A 162 0.75 -9.66 -10.81
C GLU A 162 1.21 -9.78 -9.36
N LEU A 163 1.92 -8.76 -8.85
CA LEU A 163 2.31 -8.72 -7.45
C LEU A 163 1.09 -8.74 -6.52
N ALA A 164 0.06 -7.95 -6.80
CA ALA A 164 -1.15 -7.91 -5.97
C ALA A 164 -1.90 -9.25 -5.97
N ALA A 165 -1.95 -9.97 -7.09
CA ALA A 165 -2.54 -11.30 -7.17
C ALA A 165 -1.79 -12.31 -6.26
N LEU A 166 -0.46 -12.37 -6.35
CA LEU A 166 0.37 -13.25 -5.51
C LEU A 166 0.17 -12.98 -4.01
N ILE A 167 0.08 -11.70 -3.64
CA ILE A 167 -0.15 -11.31 -2.24
C ILE A 167 -1.58 -11.66 -1.80
N GLY A 168 -2.55 -11.58 -2.70
CA GLY A 168 -3.91 -12.07 -2.50
C GLY A 168 -3.96 -13.55 -2.13
N GLU A 169 -3.35 -14.40 -2.96
CA GLU A 169 -3.21 -15.85 -2.72
C GLU A 169 -2.53 -16.13 -1.37
N THR A 170 -1.47 -15.38 -1.06
CA THR A 170 -0.75 -15.50 0.22
C THR A 170 -1.66 -15.17 1.41
N LEU A 171 -2.51 -14.15 1.30
CA LEU A 171 -3.45 -13.75 2.34
C LEU A 171 -4.58 -14.77 2.52
N ASP A 172 -5.06 -15.37 1.43
CA ASP A 172 -6.00 -16.49 1.50
C ASP A 172 -5.40 -17.68 2.25
N ALA A 173 -4.17 -18.06 1.92
CA ALA A 173 -3.47 -19.15 2.61
C ALA A 173 -3.29 -18.86 4.11
N LEU A 174 -2.89 -17.64 4.48
CA LEU A 174 -2.75 -17.21 5.87
C LEU A 174 -4.09 -17.24 6.62
N ARG A 175 -5.16 -16.76 5.98
CA ARG A 175 -6.51 -16.78 6.55
C ARG A 175 -7.03 -18.20 6.76
N LEU A 176 -6.78 -19.11 5.81
CA LEU A 176 -7.16 -20.51 5.92
C LEU A 176 -6.38 -21.21 7.04
N ALA A 177 -5.08 -20.93 7.17
CA ALA A 177 -4.26 -21.46 8.26
C ALA A 177 -4.78 -21.02 9.64
N ALA A 178 -5.20 -19.77 9.79
CA ALA A 178 -5.76 -19.24 11.03
C ALA A 178 -7.12 -19.84 11.44
N GLN A 179 -7.85 -20.47 10.51
CA GLN A 179 -9.16 -21.09 10.77
C GLN A 179 -9.09 -22.58 11.10
N ARG A 180 -7.92 -23.21 10.93
CA ARG A 180 -7.76 -24.63 11.25
C ARG A 180 -7.67 -24.81 12.78
N PRO A 181 -8.51 -25.65 13.40
CA PRO A 181 -8.32 -26.00 14.80
C PRO A 181 -6.97 -26.73 14.96
N ALA A 182 -6.31 -26.48 16.09
CA ALA A 182 -5.08 -27.14 16.50
C ALA A 182 -5.25 -28.66 16.64
#